data_AF-A0A7X7RUP7-F1
#
_entry.id   AF-A0A7X7RUP7-F1
#
_cell.length_a   1.000
_cell.length_b   1.000
_cell.length_c   1.000
_cell.angle_alpha   90.00
_cell.angle_beta   90.00
_cell.angle_gamma   90.00
#
_symmetry.space_group_name_H-M   'P 1'
#
loop_
_entity.id
_entity.type
_entity.pdbx_description
1 polymer ?
#
loop_
_entity_poly.entity_id
_entity_poly.type
_entity_poly.pdbx_seq_one_letter_code
_entity_poly.pdbx_strand_id
1 'polypeptide(L)'
;MPAFPVHESKPRIISLRTAQIEPVASEERDIMLRIPDSRLDMLIAEDVPYIDLTSVALDITQEMGEMEYFTREDCLLCCTEEVARMMSRLDVTVTESKPSGSRIAANETFLVAQGSAGALHMAWKVCLNMFDHYSAV
;
A
#
# COMPACT_ATOMS: atom_id res chain seq x y z
N MET A 1 -3.43 6.53 63.61
CA MET A 1 -3.95 6.54 62.23
C MET A 1 -2.99 7.37 61.38
N PRO A 2 -2.08 6.77 60.60
CA PRO A 2 -1.22 7.53 59.71
C PRO A 2 -1.94 7.79 58.37
N ALA A 3 -1.77 9.00 57.87
CA ALA A 3 -2.33 9.49 56.62
C ALA A 3 -1.77 8.70 55.41
N PHE A 4 -2.66 8.28 54.51
CA PHE A 4 -2.30 7.71 53.22
C PHE A 4 -1.67 8.79 52.34
N PRO A 5 -0.48 8.58 51.75
CA PRO A 5 0.07 9.53 50.80
C PRO A 5 -0.71 9.50 49.48
N VAL A 6 -1.02 10.70 48.99
CA VAL A 6 -1.67 11.01 47.72
C VAL A 6 -0.87 10.38 46.57
N HIS A 7 -1.52 9.51 45.80
CA HIS A 7 -0.95 8.88 44.62
C HIS A 7 -0.88 9.91 43.49
N GLU A 8 0.26 10.60 43.38
CA GLU A 8 0.55 11.50 42.27
C GLU A 8 0.89 10.65 41.03
N SER A 9 -0.13 10.39 40.20
CA SER A 9 0.01 9.65 38.94
C SER A 9 0.80 10.48 37.93
N LYS A 10 2.13 10.37 37.97
CA LYS A 10 3.03 10.87 36.93
C LYS A 10 2.76 10.18 35.59
N PRO A 11 2.83 10.90 34.45
CA PRO A 11 2.61 10.32 33.14
C PRO A 11 3.68 9.26 32.83
N ARG A 12 3.25 8.07 32.42
CA ARG A 12 4.12 7.03 31.85
C ARG A 12 4.61 7.50 30.48
N ILE A 13 5.74 8.20 30.45
CA ILE A 13 6.49 8.43 29.22
C ILE A 13 7.01 7.06 28.75
N ILE A 14 6.46 6.56 27.65
CA ILE A 14 6.97 5.37 26.97
C ILE A 14 8.38 5.73 26.47
N SER A 15 9.38 5.10 27.07
CA SER A 15 10.78 5.22 26.64
C SER A 15 10.92 4.61 25.25
N LEU A 16 10.85 5.45 24.22
CA LEU A 16 11.35 5.10 22.90
C LEU A 16 12.86 4.95 23.03
N ARG A 17 13.36 3.70 22.99
CA ARG A 17 14.77 3.46 22.75
C ARG A 17 15.05 3.93 21.32
N THR A 18 15.61 5.13 21.20
CA THR A 18 16.36 5.53 20.02
C THR A 18 17.46 4.51 19.82
N ALA A 19 17.24 3.57 18.90
CA ALA A 19 18.33 2.81 18.34
C ALA A 19 19.27 3.82 17.70
N GLN A 20 20.45 3.98 18.27
CA GLN A 20 21.51 4.79 17.71
C GLN A 20 21.91 4.15 16.38
N ILE A 21 21.44 4.73 15.28
CA ILE A 21 21.96 4.43 13.94
C ILE A 21 23.13 5.40 13.77
N GLU A 22 24.34 4.89 13.95
CA GLU A 22 25.59 5.58 13.63
C GLU A 22 25.54 6.07 12.16
N PRO A 23 25.99 7.30 11.85
CA PRO A 23 25.92 7.82 10.50
C PRO A 23 26.98 7.12 9.64
N VAL A 24 26.56 6.16 8.82
CA VAL A 24 27.40 5.61 7.76
C VAL A 24 27.53 6.67 6.68
N ALA A 25 28.63 7.42 6.73
CA ALA A 25 29.12 8.18 5.59
C ALA A 25 29.58 7.19 4.52
N SER A 26 28.66 6.76 3.67
CA SER A 26 28.96 6.14 2.39
C SER A 26 28.26 6.95 1.31
N GLU A 27 29.04 7.80 0.66
CA GLU A 27 28.70 8.52 -0.55
C GLU A 27 28.65 7.52 -1.72
N GLU A 28 27.70 6.58 -1.64
CA GLU A 28 27.32 5.67 -2.72
C GLU A 28 25.83 5.87 -2.93
N ARG A 29 25.50 6.37 -4.13
CA ARG A 29 24.17 6.77 -4.55
C ARG A 29 23.18 5.64 -4.25
N ASP A 30 22.22 5.93 -3.37
CA ASP A 30 20.99 5.15 -3.24
C ASP A 30 20.21 5.29 -4.55
N ILE A 31 20.60 4.52 -5.57
CA ILE A 31 19.83 4.34 -6.79
C ILE A 31 18.73 3.32 -6.45
N MET A 32 17.87 3.65 -5.49
CA MET A 32 16.56 3.04 -5.43
C MET A 32 15.83 3.53 -6.68
N LEU A 33 15.82 2.69 -7.72
CA LEU A 33 15.13 2.90 -9.00
C LEU A 33 13.63 3.01 -8.74
N ARG A 34 13.19 4.19 -8.29
CA ARG A 34 11.79 4.49 -8.01
C ARG A 34 11.07 4.82 -9.31
N ILE A 35 9.89 4.24 -9.51
CA ILE A 35 9.05 4.61 -10.65
C ILE A 35 8.52 6.05 -10.42
N PRO A 36 8.86 7.00 -11.30
CA PRO A 36 8.41 8.38 -11.14
C PRO A 36 6.90 8.47 -11.33
N ASP A 37 6.27 9.44 -10.68
CA ASP A 37 4.82 9.66 -10.76
C ASP A 37 4.32 9.79 -12.20
N SER A 38 5.08 10.45 -13.07
CA SER A 38 4.72 10.59 -14.48
C SER A 38 4.62 9.24 -15.21
N ARG A 39 5.41 8.24 -14.83
CA ARG A 39 5.31 6.89 -15.39
C ARG A 39 4.09 6.15 -14.85
N LEU A 40 3.75 6.34 -13.57
CA LEU A 40 2.53 5.80 -12.99
C LEU A 40 1.29 6.37 -13.69
N ASP A 41 1.25 7.68 -13.92
CA ASP A 41 0.15 8.34 -14.63
C ASP A 41 0.01 7.82 -16.07
N MET A 42 1.12 7.56 -16.76
CA MET A 42 1.09 6.93 -18.09
C MET A 42 0.53 5.50 -18.04
N LEU A 43 0.93 4.69 -17.06
CA LEU A 43 0.42 3.33 -16.89
C LEU A 43 -1.10 3.33 -16.61
N ILE A 44 -1.57 4.25 -15.77
CA ILE A 44 -3.00 4.42 -15.51
C ILE A 44 -3.75 4.79 -16.80
N ALA A 45 -3.22 5.74 -17.57
CA ALA A 45 -3.84 6.18 -18.82
C ALA A 45 -3.83 5.10 -19.92
N GLU A 46 -2.83 4.21 -19.93
CA GLU A 46 -2.76 3.05 -20.83
C GLU A 46 -3.90 2.05 -20.56
N ASP A 47 -4.15 1.72 -19.30
CA ASP A 47 -5.15 0.71 -18.91
C ASP A 47 -6.56 1.28 -18.71
N VAL A 48 -6.70 2.56 -18.37
CA VAL A 48 -7.98 3.23 -18.10
C VAL A 48 -8.10 4.53 -18.91
N PRO A 49 -8.28 4.43 -20.24
CA PRO A 49 -8.32 5.61 -21.11
C PRO A 49 -9.59 6.47 -20.94
N TYR A 50 -10.66 5.88 -20.38
CA TYR A 50 -11.99 6.52 -20.25
C TYR A 50 -12.63 6.19 -18.89
N ILE A 51 -13.89 5.77 -18.90
CA ILE A 51 -14.67 5.37 -17.72
C ILE A 51 -14.69 3.85 -17.61
N ASP A 52 -14.77 3.33 -16.38
CA ASP A 52 -15.13 1.91 -16.20
C ASP A 52 -16.61 1.70 -16.52
N LEU A 53 -16.88 1.28 -17.76
CA LEU A 53 -18.23 0.99 -18.25
C LEU A 53 -18.91 -0.13 -17.44
N THR A 54 -18.15 -1.01 -16.79
CA THR A 54 -18.71 -2.12 -16.01
C THR A 54 -19.40 -1.59 -14.75
N SER A 55 -18.71 -0.75 -13.97
CA SER A 55 -19.30 -0.11 -12.79
C SER A 55 -20.46 0.82 -13.14
N VAL A 56 -20.40 1.47 -14.31
CA VAL A 56 -21.50 2.32 -14.80
C VAL A 56 -22.71 1.49 -15.20
N ALA A 57 -22.51 0.38 -15.92
CA ALA A 57 -23.60 -0.49 -16.37
C ALA A 57 -24.31 -1.20 -15.21
N LEU A 58 -23.59 -1.48 -14.12
CA LEU A 58 -24.13 -2.11 -12.91
C LEU A 58 -24.72 -1.10 -11.90
N ASP A 59 -24.58 0.21 -12.14
CA ASP A 59 -25.02 1.30 -11.24
C ASP A 59 -24.41 1.25 -9.83
N ILE A 60 -23.26 0.57 -9.67
CA ILE A 60 -22.56 0.42 -8.39
C ILE A 60 -21.43 1.43 -8.20
N THR A 61 -21.21 2.32 -9.16
CA THR A 61 -20.01 3.18 -9.23
C THR A 61 -19.72 3.93 -7.92
N GLN A 62 -20.75 4.34 -7.18
CA GLN A 62 -20.65 5.11 -5.94
C GLN A 62 -20.68 4.26 -4.66
N GLU A 63 -20.90 2.95 -4.78
CA GLU A 63 -20.93 2.07 -3.60
C GLU A 63 -19.53 1.93 -3.02
N MET A 64 -19.40 2.03 -1.70
CA MET A 64 -18.13 1.82 -1.02
C MET A 64 -17.83 0.32 -0.95
N GLY A 65 -16.61 -0.06 -1.27
CA GLY A 65 -16.15 -1.44 -1.24
C GLY A 65 -14.74 -1.59 -0.67
N GLU A 66 -14.31 -2.84 -0.57
CA GLU A 66 -12.98 -3.27 -0.20
C GLU A 66 -12.48 -4.29 -1.22
N MET A 67 -11.18 -4.22 -1.54
CA MET A 67 -10.49 -5.10 -2.48
C MET A 67 -9.23 -5.65 -1.82
N GLU A 68 -9.03 -6.96 -1.96
CA GLU A 68 -7.85 -7.67 -1.46
C GLU A 68 -7.02 -8.24 -2.61
N TYR A 69 -5.69 -8.13 -2.50
CA TYR A 69 -4.74 -8.85 -3.33
C TYR A 69 -4.10 -9.99 -2.55
N PHE A 70 -4.16 -11.18 -3.15
CA PHE A 70 -3.49 -12.37 -2.66
C PHE A 70 -2.79 -13.08 -3.82
N THR A 71 -1.74 -13.83 -3.51
CA THR A 71 -1.03 -14.65 -4.50
C THR A 71 -1.53 -16.09 -4.44
N ARG A 72 -1.50 -16.81 -5.58
CA ARG A 72 -1.85 -18.24 -5.64
C ARG A 72 -0.65 -19.15 -5.41
N GLU A 73 0.55 -18.60 -5.55
CA GLU A 73 1.84 -19.29 -5.45
C GLU A 73 2.78 -18.49 -4.54
N ASP A 74 3.85 -19.11 -4.05
CA ASP A 74 4.84 -18.38 -3.26
C ASP A 74 5.53 -17.34 -4.14
N CYS A 75 5.62 -16.08 -3.71
CA CYS A 75 6.20 -15.00 -4.52
C CYS A 75 7.03 -14.02 -3.69
N LEU A 76 7.88 -13.25 -4.39
CA LEU A 76 8.58 -12.10 -3.84
C LEU A 76 7.95 -10.82 -4.37
N LEU A 77 7.36 -10.02 -3.48
CA LEU A 77 6.69 -8.78 -3.88
C LEU A 77 7.67 -7.73 -4.38
N CYS A 78 7.24 -7.00 -5.40
CA CYS A 78 7.88 -5.79 -5.89
C CYS A 78 6.81 -4.72 -6.17
N CYS A 79 7.22 -3.46 -6.07
CA CYS A 79 6.41 -2.28 -6.41
C CYS A 79 5.16 -2.04 -5.54
N THR A 80 5.12 -2.52 -4.29
CA THR A 80 3.97 -2.28 -3.42
C THR A 80 3.76 -0.79 -3.12
N GLU A 81 4.83 -0.04 -2.94
CA GLU A 81 4.81 1.41 -2.66
C GLU A 81 4.35 2.21 -3.89
N GLU A 82 4.76 1.81 -5.09
CA GLU A 82 4.28 2.36 -6.35
C GLU A 82 2.79 2.10 -6.55
N VAL A 83 2.33 0.87 -6.29
CA VAL A 83 0.91 0.51 -6.38
C VAL A 83 0.08 1.32 -5.38
N ALA A 84 0.54 1.51 -4.15
CA ALA A 84 -0.15 2.35 -3.18
C ALA A 84 -0.28 3.81 -3.65
N ARG A 85 0.74 4.35 -4.32
CA ARG A 85 0.70 5.69 -4.95
C ARG A 85 -0.23 5.75 -6.16
N MET A 86 -0.36 4.68 -6.92
CA MET A 86 -1.33 4.60 -8.03
C MET A 86 -2.75 4.57 -7.51
N MET A 87 -3.02 3.78 -6.47
CA MET A 87 -4.33 3.72 -5.84
C MET A 87 -4.76 5.07 -5.27
N SER A 88 -3.86 5.80 -4.61
CA SER A 88 -4.22 7.12 -4.07
C SER A 88 -4.57 8.15 -5.13
N ARG A 89 -4.03 8.03 -6.36
CA ARG A 89 -4.38 8.88 -7.50
C ARG A 89 -5.76 8.56 -8.10
N LEU A 90 -6.27 7.36 -7.82
CA LEU A 90 -7.58 6.90 -8.23
C LEU A 90 -8.61 7.01 -7.09
N ASP A 91 -8.33 7.80 -6.04
CA ASP A 91 -9.16 7.94 -4.85
C ASP A 91 -9.41 6.62 -4.09
N VAL A 92 -8.48 5.67 -4.20
CA VAL A 92 -8.46 4.40 -3.46
C VAL A 92 -7.45 4.49 -2.32
N THR A 93 -7.87 4.12 -1.12
CA THR A 93 -7.04 4.12 0.09
C THR A 93 -6.55 2.71 0.40
N VAL A 94 -5.24 2.52 0.46
CA VAL A 94 -4.65 1.26 0.95
C VAL A 94 -4.72 1.23 2.48
N THR A 95 -5.39 0.21 3.02
CA THR A 95 -5.58 0.01 4.46
C THR A 95 -4.52 -0.93 5.05
N GLU A 96 -4.09 -1.93 4.28
CA GLU A 96 -3.05 -2.88 4.66
C GLU A 96 -2.12 -3.14 3.47
N SER A 97 -0.80 -3.22 3.73
CA SER A 97 0.15 -3.62 2.70
C SER A 97 1.42 -4.20 3.30
N LYS A 98 2.07 -5.11 2.56
CA LYS A 98 3.41 -5.62 2.86
C LYS A 98 4.46 -4.93 1.98
N PRO A 99 5.62 -4.53 2.54
CA PRO A 99 6.62 -3.77 1.81
C PRO A 99 7.23 -4.59 0.65
N SER A 100 7.74 -3.91 -0.37
CA SER A 100 8.50 -4.57 -1.44
C SER A 100 9.68 -5.36 -0.88
N GLY A 101 10.00 -6.50 -1.50
CA GLY A 101 10.99 -7.47 -1.01
C GLY A 101 10.45 -8.46 0.02
N SER A 102 9.17 -8.38 0.38
CA SER A 102 8.53 -9.39 1.24
C SER A 102 8.29 -10.69 0.48
N ARG A 103 8.57 -11.83 1.12
CA ARG A 103 8.15 -13.15 0.65
C ARG A 103 6.72 -13.42 1.11
N ILE A 104 5.87 -13.84 0.18
CA ILE A 104 4.45 -14.10 0.41
C ILE A 104 4.19 -15.56 0.10
N ALA A 105 3.46 -16.24 0.99
CA ALA A 105 3.07 -17.62 0.76
C ALA A 105 1.82 -17.70 -0.13
N ALA A 106 1.63 -18.84 -0.80
CA ALA A 106 0.40 -19.12 -1.51
C ALA A 106 -0.86 -18.89 -0.64
N ASN A 107 -1.87 -18.23 -1.22
CA ASN A 107 -3.14 -17.81 -0.62
C ASN A 107 -3.03 -16.79 0.51
N GLU A 108 -1.90 -16.09 0.63
CA GLU A 108 -1.74 -15.02 1.60
C GLU A 108 -2.08 -13.65 1.00
N THR A 109 -2.99 -12.92 1.66
CA THR A 109 -3.30 -11.52 1.34
C THR A 109 -2.12 -10.62 1.70
N PHE A 110 -1.74 -9.72 0.80
CA PHE A 110 -0.60 -8.84 0.98
C PHE A 110 -0.91 -7.36 0.76
N LEU A 111 -2.09 -7.03 0.22
CA LEU A 111 -2.57 -5.66 0.08
C LEU A 111 -4.09 -5.63 0.20
N VAL A 112 -4.61 -4.69 0.98
CA VAL A 112 -6.05 -4.41 1.14
C VAL A 112 -6.29 -2.93 0.86
N ALA A 113 -7.34 -2.62 0.11
CA ALA A 113 -7.67 -1.26 -0.30
C ALA A 113 -9.17 -0.99 -0.28
N GLN A 114 -9.57 0.24 0.02
CA GLN A 114 -10.95 0.70 0.13
C GLN A 114 -11.20 1.91 -0.75
N GLY A 115 -12.40 1.99 -1.33
CA GLY A 115 -12.79 3.07 -2.23
C GLY A 115 -14.20 2.88 -2.77
N SER A 116 -14.62 3.73 -3.70
CA SER A 116 -15.85 3.46 -4.45
C SER A 116 -15.65 2.29 -5.41
N ALA A 117 -16.71 1.56 -5.76
CA ALA A 117 -16.60 0.41 -6.66
C ALA A 117 -16.00 0.84 -8.01
N GLY A 118 -16.37 2.02 -8.53
CA GLY A 118 -15.78 2.56 -9.75
C GLY A 118 -14.27 2.79 -9.63
N ALA A 119 -13.82 3.40 -8.53
CA ALA A 119 -12.40 3.62 -8.27
C ALA A 119 -11.63 2.31 -8.11
N LEU A 120 -12.19 1.35 -7.36
CA LEU A 120 -11.60 0.02 -7.17
C LEU A 120 -11.49 -0.74 -8.49
N HIS A 121 -12.53 -0.72 -9.32
CA HIS A 121 -12.52 -1.35 -10.64
C HIS A 121 -11.58 -0.65 -11.64
N MET A 122 -11.35 0.66 -11.52
CA MET A 122 -10.30 1.30 -12.32
C MET A 122 -8.92 0.86 -11.85
N ALA A 123 -8.68 0.84 -10.54
CA ALA A 123 -7.39 0.51 -9.95
C ALA A 123 -7.00 -0.97 -10.13
N TRP A 124 -7.98 -1.89 -10.10
CA TRP A 124 -7.70 -3.32 -9.94
C TRP A 124 -6.76 -3.86 -11.02
N LYS A 125 -7.03 -3.50 -12.28
CA LYS A 125 -6.35 -4.08 -13.43
C LYS A 125 -4.94 -3.51 -13.59
N VAL A 126 -4.80 -2.20 -13.43
CA VAL A 126 -3.50 -1.52 -13.54
C VAL A 126 -2.54 -1.99 -12.45
N CYS A 127 -3.04 -2.08 -11.21
CA CYS A 127 -2.24 -2.55 -10.07
C CYS A 127 -1.91 -4.04 -10.20
N LEU A 128 -2.83 -4.87 -10.71
CA LEU A 128 -2.56 -6.28 -10.97
C LEU A 128 -1.45 -6.45 -12.02
N ASN A 129 -1.48 -5.68 -13.11
CA ASN A 129 -0.45 -5.70 -14.14
C ASN A 129 0.93 -5.32 -13.56
N MET A 130 0.98 -4.39 -12.60
CA MET A 130 2.23 -4.08 -11.89
C MET A 130 2.76 -5.29 -11.12
N PHE A 131 1.92 -5.94 -10.32
CA PHE A 131 2.37 -7.10 -9.55
C PHE A 131 2.80 -8.26 -10.47
N ASP A 132 2.05 -8.54 -11.53
CA ASP A 132 2.33 -9.62 -12.47
C ASP A 132 3.63 -9.41 -13.26
N HIS A 133 3.96 -8.17 -13.64
CA HIS A 133 5.13 -7.89 -14.47
C HIS A 133 6.42 -7.69 -13.66
N TYR A 134 6.31 -7.25 -12.41
CA TYR A 134 7.48 -6.87 -11.61
C TYR A 134 7.77 -7.82 -10.45
N SER A 135 6.78 -8.58 -9.95
CA SER A 135 7.01 -9.56 -8.90
C SER A 135 7.51 -10.88 -9.48
N ALA A 136 8.36 -11.57 -8.74
CA ALA A 136 8.85 -12.88 -9.12
C ALA A 136 8.01 -13.96 -8.45
N VAL A 137 7.48 -14.88 -9.27
CA VAL A 137 6.86 -16.14 -8.85
C VAL A 137 7.86 -17.26 -9.08
#